data_AF-A0A2N1MNY3-F1
#
_entry.id   AF-A0A2N1MNY3-F1
#
_cell.length_a   1.000
_cell.length_b   1.000
_cell.length_c   1.000
_cell.angle_alpha   90.00
_cell.angle_beta   90.00
_cell.angle_gamma   90.00
#
_symmetry.space_group_name_H-M   'P 1'
#
loop_
_entity.id
_entity.type
_entity.pdbx_description
1 polymer ?
#
loop_
_entity_poly.entity_id
_entity_poly.type
_entity_poly.pdbx_seq_one_letter_code
_entity_poly.pdbx_strand_id
1 'polypeptide(L)'
;MASHVHERITTLLQDYFKVPNNGVFINPPILVDGQVLHYVPRGNGVEVAPDACVSPGVAFVPKPTASTVIPRPPGNTCGNPHARIMCEVAVGQSVGELGRKC
;
A
#
# COMPACT_ATOMS: atom_id res chain seq x y z
N MET A 1 -13.10 -2.06 14.87
CA MET A 1 -11.84 -2.21 15.63
C MET A 1 -11.19 -3.49 15.16
N ALA A 2 -9.90 -3.45 14.79
CA ALA A 2 -9.19 -4.66 14.39
C ALA A 2 -9.18 -5.66 15.55
N SER A 3 -9.41 -6.94 15.26
CA SER A 3 -9.23 -8.01 16.24
C SER A 3 -7.77 -8.44 16.24
N HIS A 4 -7.31 -9.05 17.33
CA HIS A 4 -5.98 -9.66 17.38
C HIS A 4 -5.74 -10.65 16.22
N VAL A 5 -6.80 -11.34 15.76
CA VAL A 5 -6.72 -12.25 14.61
C VAL A 5 -6.52 -11.47 13.31
N HIS A 6 -7.23 -10.36 13.11
CA HIS A 6 -7.05 -9.48 11.94
C HIS A 6 -5.62 -8.96 11.87
N GLU A 7 -5.10 -8.42 12.98
CA GLU A 7 -3.73 -7.89 13.04
C GLU A 7 -2.70 -8.98 12.74
N ARG A 8 -2.84 -10.17 13.35
CA ARG A 8 -1.93 -11.30 13.12
C ARG A 8 -1.90 -11.75 11.66
N ILE A 9 -3.04 -11.78 10.99
CA ILE A 9 -3.13 -12.15 9.57
C ILE A 9 -2.54 -11.05 8.69
N THR A 10 -2.79 -9.79 8.99
CA THR A 10 -2.20 -8.65 8.30
C THR A 10 -0.67 -8.67 8.40
N THR A 11 -0.11 -8.90 9.60
CA THR A 11 1.35 -9.04 9.78
C THR A 11 1.90 -10.22 8.98
N LEU A 12 1.26 -11.39 9.04
CA LEU A 12 1.69 -12.57 8.29
C LEU A 12 1.71 -12.30 6.76
N LEU A 13 0.69 -11.62 6.25
CA LEU A 13 0.61 -11.24 4.84
C LEU A 13 1.74 -10.29 4.45
N GLN A 14 2.02 -9.28 5.28
CA GLN A 14 3.13 -8.36 5.06
C GLN A 14 4.48 -9.10 5.08
N ASP A 15 4.66 -10.07 5.98
CA ASP A 15 5.90 -10.84 6.06
C ASP A 15 6.14 -11.69 4.80
N TYR A 16 5.11 -12.28 4.21
CA TYR A 16 5.23 -12.97 2.92
C TYR A 16 5.74 -12.06 1.80
N PHE A 17 5.25 -10.82 1.73
CA PHE A 17 5.73 -9.85 0.75
C PHE A 17 7.14 -9.34 1.02
N LYS A 18 7.64 -9.49 2.26
CA LYS A 18 9.02 -9.14 2.63
C LYS A 18 10.01 -10.26 2.34
N VAL A 19 9.57 -11.51 2.13
CA VAL A 19 10.47 -12.65 1.80
C VAL A 19 11.41 -12.34 0.63
N PRO A 20 10.95 -11.77 -0.50
CA PRO A 20 11.85 -11.47 -1.62
C PRO A 20 12.89 -10.37 -1.34
N ASN A 21 12.72 -9.58 -0.27
CA ASN A 21 13.76 -8.64 0.16
C ASN A 21 14.99 -9.33 0.75
N ASN A 22 14.94 -10.65 1.00
CA ASN A 22 16.07 -11.44 1.50
C ASN A 22 16.73 -10.84 2.77
N GLY A 23 15.91 -10.37 3.71
CA GLY A 23 16.39 -9.77 4.97
C GLY A 23 16.96 -8.35 4.84
N VAL A 24 16.82 -7.69 3.69
CA VAL A 24 17.17 -6.26 3.55
C VAL A 24 16.09 -5.43 4.25
N PHE A 25 16.47 -4.71 5.31
CA PHE A 25 15.57 -3.86 6.09
C PHE A 25 15.65 -2.38 5.73
N ILE A 26 16.84 -1.88 5.39
CA ILE A 26 17.07 -0.48 5.05
C ILE A 26 17.11 -0.35 3.53
N ASN A 27 16.27 0.54 2.98
CA ASN A 27 16.09 0.73 1.54
C ASN A 27 15.84 -0.59 0.77
N PRO A 28 14.86 -1.41 1.20
CA PRO A 28 14.57 -2.66 0.51
C PRO A 28 14.05 -2.42 -0.91
N PRO A 29 14.25 -3.38 -1.83
CA PRO A 29 13.66 -3.32 -3.16
C PRO A 29 12.13 -3.27 -3.15
N ILE A 30 11.49 -3.90 -2.15
CA ILE A 30 10.04 -3.93 -1.96
C ILE A 30 9.71 -3.27 -0.62
N LEU A 31 8.93 -2.20 -0.66
CA LEU A 31 8.36 -1.57 0.51
C LEU A 31 7.03 -2.26 0.82
N VAL A 32 6.87 -2.71 2.06
CA VAL A 32 5.65 -3.38 2.54
C VAL A 32 5.19 -2.69 3.80
N ASP A 33 4.11 -1.93 3.69
CA ASP A 33 3.58 -1.07 4.74
C ASP A 33 2.11 -1.39 5.01
N GLY A 34 1.63 -1.15 6.23
CA GLY A 34 0.19 -1.19 6.55
C GLY A 34 -0.37 0.21 6.76
N GLN A 35 -1.64 0.41 6.39
CA GLN A 35 -2.41 1.63 6.65
C GLN A 35 -1.82 2.93 6.10
N VAL A 36 -0.98 2.83 5.07
CA VAL A 36 -0.44 3.99 4.36
C VAL A 36 -1.51 4.55 3.43
N LEU A 37 -1.69 5.87 3.43
CA LEU A 37 -2.68 6.54 2.59
C LEU A 37 -2.20 6.64 1.13
N HIS A 38 -3.03 6.13 0.23
CA HIS A 38 -2.83 6.20 -1.22
C HIS A 38 -4.02 6.89 -1.88
N TYR A 39 -3.73 7.82 -2.80
CA TYR A 39 -4.78 8.39 -3.64
C TYR A 39 -5.36 7.33 -4.59
N VAL A 40 -6.68 7.24 -4.65
CA VAL A 40 -7.39 6.38 -5.59
C VAL A 40 -7.24 6.97 -7.00
N PRO A 41 -6.75 6.22 -7.99
CA PRO A 41 -6.70 6.69 -9.37
C PRO A 41 -8.09 7.12 -9.85
N ARG A 42 -8.22 8.36 -10.34
CA ARG A 42 -9.50 8.99 -10.73
C ARG A 42 -10.51 9.18 -9.59
N GLY A 43 -10.12 8.97 -8.34
CA GLY A 43 -10.98 9.15 -7.17
C GLY A 43 -11.18 10.59 -6.72
N ASN A 44 -10.84 11.60 -7.54
CA ASN A 44 -10.98 13.02 -7.22
C ASN A 44 -10.39 13.42 -5.85
N GLY A 45 -9.22 12.87 -5.49
CA GLY A 45 -8.55 13.16 -4.22
C GLY A 45 -8.95 12.26 -3.06
N VAL A 46 -9.83 11.27 -3.27
CA VAL A 46 -10.11 10.23 -2.27
C VAL A 46 -8.83 9.42 -1.98
N GLU A 47 -8.59 9.18 -0.69
CA GLU A 47 -7.50 8.37 -0.16
C GLU A 47 -8.04 7.06 0.42
N VAL A 48 -7.26 6.00 0.30
CA VAL A 48 -7.51 4.68 0.91
C VAL A 48 -6.29 4.25 1.71
N ALA A 49 -6.52 3.49 2.79
CA ALA A 49 -5.48 2.95 3.66
C ALA A 49 -5.64 1.43 3.79
N PRO A 50 -5.08 0.66 2.84
CA PRO A 50 -5.13 -0.80 2.88
C PRO A 50 -4.45 -1.40 4.12
N ASP A 51 -4.89 -2.59 4.53
CA ASP A 51 -4.24 -3.35 5.61
C ASP A 51 -2.79 -3.71 5.27
N ALA A 52 -2.51 -3.99 3.99
CA ALA A 52 -1.16 -4.13 3.45
C ALA A 52 -1.02 -3.50 2.07
N CYS A 53 0.04 -2.73 1.89
CA CYS A 53 0.45 -2.09 0.66
C CYS A 53 1.83 -2.61 0.25
N VAL A 54 1.98 -3.00 -1.01
CA VAL A 54 3.26 -3.42 -1.59
C VAL A 54 3.62 -2.44 -2.70
N SER A 55 4.76 -1.79 -2.55
CA SER A 55 5.26 -0.81 -3.52
C SER A 55 6.74 -1.06 -3.85
N PRO A 56 7.19 -0.70 -5.06
CA PRO A 56 8.61 -0.74 -5.38
C PRO A 56 9.36 0.30 -4.56
N GLY A 57 10.59 -0.02 -4.16
CA GLY A 57 11.50 0.92 -3.54
C GLY A 57 11.79 2.12 -4.46
N VAL A 58 12.04 3.27 -3.85
CA VAL A 58 12.33 4.53 -4.56
C VAL A 58 13.56 4.47 -5.47
N ALA A 59 14.47 3.52 -5.22
CA ALA A 59 15.63 3.27 -6.07
C ALA A 59 15.24 2.67 -7.44
N PHE A 60 14.12 1.94 -7.51
CA PHE A 60 13.63 1.28 -8.73
C PHE A 60 12.55 2.09 -9.43
N VAL A 61 11.70 2.78 -8.66
CA VAL A 61 10.72 3.73 -9.19
C VAL A 61 10.99 5.09 -8.53
N PRO A 62 11.87 5.90 -9.13
CA PRO A 62 12.19 7.21 -8.59
C PRO A 62 10.98 8.12 -8.57
N LYS A 63 10.87 8.90 -7.49
CA LYS A 63 9.95 10.04 -7.46
C LYS A 63 10.38 11.04 -8.54
N PRO A 64 9.47 11.53 -9.40
CA PRO A 64 9.80 12.59 -10.34
C PRO A 64 10.24 13.85 -9.57
N THR A 65 11.46 14.34 -9.83
CA THR A 65 12.01 15.58 -9.24
C THR A 65 11.14 16.80 -9.57
N ALA A 66 10.61 16.81 -10.80
CA ALA A 66 9.55 17.70 -11.24
C ALA A 66 8.51 16.86 -11.99
N SER A 67 7.22 17.08 -11.71
CA SER A 67 6.13 16.44 -12.46
C SER A 67 5.51 17.49 -13.36
N THR A 68 5.80 17.42 -14.66
CA THR A 68 5.06 18.17 -15.69
C THR A 68 3.70 17.54 -15.99
N VAL A 69 3.49 16.29 -15.55
CA VAL A 69 2.23 15.57 -15.67
C VAL A 69 1.26 16.06 -14.58
N ILE A 70 0.10 16.53 -15.02
CA ILE A 70 -1.03 16.94 -14.16
C ILE A 70 -2.23 16.02 -14.50
N PRO A 71 -2.80 15.32 -13.50
CA PRO A 71 -2.36 15.28 -12.11
C PRO A 71 -1.03 14.52 -11.97
N ARG A 72 -0.27 14.84 -10.92
CA ARG A 72 1.00 14.15 -10.61
C ARG A 72 0.74 12.63 -10.61
N PRO A 73 1.66 11.80 -11.14
CA PRO A 73 1.57 10.36 -11.03
C PRO A 73 1.29 9.97 -9.58
N PRO A 74 0.30 9.10 -9.33
CA PRO A 74 -0.11 8.79 -7.97
C PRO A 74 1.10 8.24 -7.20
N GLY A 75 1.25 8.73 -5.98
CA GLY A 75 2.15 8.22 -4.95
C GLY A 75 1.35 8.03 -3.67
N ASN A 76 1.98 7.51 -2.62
CA ASN A 76 1.38 7.63 -1.30
C ASN A 76 1.55 9.07 -0.75
N THR A 77 0.85 9.39 0.34
CA THR A 77 0.93 10.73 0.97
C THR A 77 2.31 11.03 1.56
N CYS A 78 3.13 10.01 1.81
CA CYS A 78 4.52 10.14 2.25
C CYS A 78 5.53 10.38 1.11
N GLY A 79 5.07 10.34 -0.16
CA GLY A 79 5.91 10.58 -1.34
C GLY A 79 6.65 9.35 -1.88
N ASN A 80 6.37 8.13 -1.40
CA ASN A 80 6.82 6.88 -2.01
C ASN A 80 5.98 6.53 -3.24
N PRO A 81 6.45 5.61 -4.10
CA PRO A 81 5.68 5.08 -5.20
C PRO A 81 4.32 4.55 -4.74
N HIS A 82 3.29 4.73 -5.58
CA HIS A 82 1.97 4.16 -5.30
C HIS A 82 2.04 2.64 -5.25
N ALA A 83 1.27 2.04 -4.34
CA ALA A 83 1.27 0.60 -4.16
C ALA A 83 0.78 -0.10 -5.43
N ARG A 84 1.49 -1.16 -5.80
CA ARG A 84 1.13 -2.02 -6.93
C ARG A 84 0.19 -3.14 -6.50
N ILE A 85 0.23 -3.49 -5.22
CA ILE A 85 -0.66 -4.46 -4.60
C ILE A 85 -1.20 -3.82 -3.31
N MET A 86 -2.51 -3.87 -3.15
CA MET A 86 -3.22 -3.45 -1.94
C MET A 86 -4.06 -4.63 -1.49
N CYS A 87 -4.00 -4.94 -0.19
CA CYS A 87 -4.73 -6.04 0.40
C CYS A 87 -5.55 -5.56 1.60
N GLU A 88 -6.75 -6.11 1.72
CA GLU A 88 -7.68 -5.88 2.82
C GLU A 88 -8.05 -7.24 3.41
N VAL A 89 -7.97 -7.37 4.73
CA VAL A 89 -8.36 -8.57 5.46
C VAL A 89 -9.78 -8.35 5.96
N ALA A 90 -10.72 -9.11 5.38
CA ALA A 90 -12.13 -9.00 5.73
C ALA A 90 -12.39 -9.42 7.20
N VAL A 91 -13.08 -8.57 7.96
CA VAL A 91 -13.54 -8.89 9.33
C VAL A 91 -15.06 -8.73 9.40
N GLY A 92 -15.79 -9.79 9.02
CA GLY A 92 -17.25 -9.80 9.06
C GLY A 92 -17.95 -8.77 8.17
N GLN A 93 -17.21 -8.08 7.30
CA GLN A 93 -17.72 -7.05 6.40
C GLN A 93 -18.54 -7.69 5.27
N SER A 94 -19.58 -6.99 4.82
CA SER A 94 -20.34 -7.42 3.65
C SER A 94 -19.47 -7.35 2.38
N VAL A 95 -19.81 -8.14 1.36
CA VAL A 95 -19.15 -8.06 0.04
C VAL A 95 -19.18 -6.63 -0.51
N GLY A 96 -20.26 -5.88 -0.24
CA GLY A 96 -20.39 -4.47 -0.65
C GLY A 96 -19.39 -3.54 0.05
N GLU A 97 -19.05 -3.79 1.31
CA GLU A 97 -18.04 -3.02 2.03
C GLU A 97 -16.63 -3.35 1.55
N LEU A 98 -16.34 -4.62 1.25
CA LEU A 98 -15.09 -5.03 0.62
C LEU A 98 -14.92 -4.39 -0.76
N GLY A 99 -15.98 -4.38 -1.58
CA GLY A 99 -15.97 -3.74 -2.90
C GLY A 99 -15.86 -2.20 -2.87
N ARG A 100 -15.98 -1.56 -1.69
CA ARG A 100 -15.70 -0.12 -1.54
C ARG A 100 -14.25 0.16 -1.13
N LYS A 101 -13.56 -0.83 -0.56
CA LYS A 101 -12.16 -0.72 -0.12
C LYS A 101 -11.16 -1.13 -1.21
N CYS A 102 -11.54 -2.12 -2.02
CA CYS A 102 -10.79 -2.62 -3.18
C CYS A 102 -11.25 -1.96 -4.48
#